data_AF-A0A835WYY6-F1
#
_entry.id   AF-A0A835WYY6-F1
#
_cell.length_a   1.000
_cell.length_b   1.000
_cell.length_c   1.000
_cell.angle_alpha   90.00
_cell.angle_beta   90.00
_cell.angle_gamma   90.00
#
_symmetry.space_group_name_H-M   'P 1'
#
loop_
_entity.id
_entity.type
_entity.pdbx_description
1 polymer ?
#
loop_
_entity_poly.entity_id
_entity_poly.type
_entity_poly.pdbx_seq_one_letter_code
_entity_poly.pdbx_strand_id
1 'polypeptide(L)'
;MSGKDQSVVSKESLLSTKPGKQILKQGMFKSKGYKLFKKYKEEAENEFPNFAERFTDDLLREIKSDNSANSTQQEFSQEVGSSELILQNSQIPDIKSKLENREILKDRVLRILNSNFVKMTFPVFNALYDAAAEFSGIHDPKMRQNLVDGHIIAIDLSEPMDRIVDKDEDLDYLDDYKLMNPYILKIARKKISMGGEEVLKEFEEGFKDARVGQYIDTKLKSKPTSIAEEEMNQCYKKYRAVMGTAGRNMALAKRPLGEIFYLGMARAAESVGCGNEIEDSIKNEFVKIPSWPLYYSLLSNDVQKGFELTLKKSNLYLSDARLALELLPDGFSHREFLEFLFLTVEHYNHFWYNRLEKEKIWSKLSSNLPK
;
A
#
# COMPACT_ATOMS: atom_id res chain seq x y z
N MET A 1 5.31 -9.86 -8.56
CA MET A 1 5.71 -8.59 -7.94
C MET A 1 6.50 -7.79 -8.97
N SER A 2 5.96 -6.70 -9.50
CA SER A 2 6.73 -5.68 -10.22
C SER A 2 7.12 -4.61 -9.20
N GLY A 3 8.10 -4.91 -8.36
CA GLY A 3 8.70 -3.92 -7.44
C GLY A 3 9.80 -3.12 -8.12
N LYS A 4 10.22 -2.01 -7.49
CA LYS A 4 11.51 -1.34 -7.71
C LYS A 4 12.65 -2.35 -7.63
N ASP A 5 12.58 -3.28 -6.66
CA ASP A 5 13.56 -4.36 -6.53
C ASP A 5 13.12 -5.61 -7.32
N GLN A 6 13.70 -5.78 -8.50
CA GLN A 6 13.51 -6.96 -9.33
C GLN A 6 14.27 -8.19 -8.79
N SER A 7 15.16 -8.03 -7.81
CA SER A 7 15.97 -9.11 -7.25
C SER A 7 15.08 -10.17 -6.57
N VAL A 8 13.99 -9.76 -5.92
CA VAL A 8 13.04 -10.65 -5.23
C VAL A 8 12.45 -11.67 -6.20
N VAL A 9 12.21 -11.29 -7.45
CA VAL A 9 11.55 -12.14 -8.47
C VAL A 9 12.52 -12.82 -9.42
N SER A 10 13.83 -12.67 -9.22
CA SER A 10 14.83 -13.42 -9.98
C SER A 10 14.67 -14.94 -9.79
N LYS A 11 15.16 -15.72 -10.76
CA LYS A 11 15.07 -17.18 -10.71
C LYS A 11 15.78 -17.73 -9.48
N GLU A 12 16.94 -17.16 -9.14
CA GLU A 12 17.76 -17.51 -7.99
C GLU A 12 16.99 -17.23 -6.69
N SER A 13 16.35 -16.06 -6.58
CA SER A 13 15.54 -15.70 -5.41
C SER A 13 14.33 -16.60 -5.26
N LEU A 14 13.62 -16.91 -6.35
CA LEU A 14 12.49 -17.83 -6.32
C LEU A 14 12.92 -19.24 -5.87
N LEU A 15 14.09 -19.73 -6.32
CA LEU A 15 14.64 -21.01 -5.88
C LEU A 15 15.06 -21.01 -4.40
N SER A 16 15.25 -19.85 -3.78
CA SER A 16 15.71 -19.73 -2.39
C SER A 16 14.63 -19.97 -1.34
N THR A 17 13.35 -20.04 -1.73
CA THR A 17 12.22 -20.21 -0.79
C THR A 17 11.28 -21.32 -1.26
N LYS A 18 10.54 -21.95 -0.33
CA LYS A 18 9.52 -22.95 -0.69
C LYS A 18 8.38 -22.33 -1.53
N PRO A 19 7.81 -21.16 -1.18
CA PRO A 19 6.81 -20.49 -2.01
C PRO A 19 7.34 -20.11 -3.40
N GLY A 20 8.57 -19.60 -3.50
CA GLY A 20 9.18 -19.24 -4.77
C GLY A 20 9.37 -20.42 -5.72
N LYS A 21 9.74 -21.61 -5.20
CA LYS A 21 9.75 -22.85 -5.98
C LYS A 21 8.36 -23.23 -6.50
N GLN A 22 7.32 -23.00 -5.71
CA GLN A 22 5.94 -23.22 -6.15
C GLN A 22 5.51 -22.21 -7.23
N ILE A 23 5.91 -20.94 -7.11
CA ILE A 23 5.70 -19.93 -8.15
C ILE A 23 6.34 -20.36 -9.48
N LEU A 24 7.60 -20.82 -9.44
CA LEU A 24 8.29 -21.33 -10.62
C LEU A 24 7.56 -22.52 -11.24
N LYS A 25 7.08 -23.46 -10.40
CA LYS A 25 6.28 -24.61 -10.85
C LYS A 25 4.99 -24.14 -11.54
N GLN A 26 4.25 -23.24 -10.91
CA GLN A 26 3.00 -22.70 -11.47
C GLN A 26 3.22 -21.92 -12.78
N GLY A 27 4.36 -21.24 -12.91
CA GLY A 27 4.79 -20.58 -14.15
C GLY A 27 5.13 -21.58 -15.26
N MET A 28 5.91 -22.61 -14.95
CA MET A 28 6.31 -23.66 -15.89
C MET A 28 5.10 -24.41 -16.46
N PHE A 29 4.14 -24.77 -15.61
CA PHE A 29 2.91 -25.44 -16.02
C PHE A 29 1.84 -24.48 -16.58
N LYS A 30 2.11 -23.16 -16.61
CA LYS A 30 1.16 -22.13 -17.03
C LYS A 30 -0.22 -22.33 -16.35
N SER A 31 -0.21 -22.50 -15.04
CA SER A 31 -1.43 -22.63 -14.23
C SER A 31 -2.39 -21.45 -14.48
N LYS A 32 -3.68 -21.65 -14.21
CA LYS A 32 -4.70 -20.60 -14.38
C LYS A 32 -4.36 -19.35 -13.56
N GLY A 33 -4.00 -19.52 -12.29
CA GLY A 33 -3.57 -18.42 -11.41
C GLY A 33 -2.39 -17.63 -11.98
N TYR A 34 -1.33 -18.32 -12.44
CA TYR A 34 -0.18 -17.67 -13.08
C TYR A 34 -0.54 -16.93 -14.38
N LYS A 35 -1.41 -17.51 -15.22
CA LYS A 35 -1.87 -16.86 -16.46
C LYS A 35 -2.62 -15.56 -16.18
N LEU A 36 -3.54 -15.57 -15.21
CA LEU A 36 -4.27 -14.38 -14.77
C LEU A 36 -3.30 -13.34 -14.17
N PHE A 37 -2.39 -13.79 -13.31
CA PHE A 37 -1.36 -12.91 -12.75
C PHE A 37 -0.53 -12.23 -13.84
N LYS A 38 -0.08 -12.99 -14.84
CA LYS A 38 0.68 -12.45 -15.97
C LYS A 38 -0.15 -11.47 -16.80
N LYS A 39 -1.40 -11.79 -17.12
CA LYS A 39 -2.33 -10.92 -17.84
C LYS A 39 -2.44 -9.56 -17.15
N TYR A 40 -2.79 -9.54 -15.86
CA TYR A 40 -2.99 -8.29 -15.12
C TYR A 40 -1.70 -7.51 -14.91
N LYS A 41 -0.57 -8.20 -14.74
CA LYS A 41 0.74 -7.55 -14.69
C LYS A 41 1.05 -6.83 -16.01
N GLU A 42 0.91 -7.50 -17.15
CA GLU A 42 1.20 -6.92 -18.47
C GLU A 42 0.24 -5.77 -18.81
N GLU A 43 -1.04 -5.93 -18.48
CA GLU A 43 -2.04 -4.87 -18.64
C GLU A 43 -1.67 -3.63 -17.80
N ALA A 44 -1.33 -3.82 -16.52
CA ALA A 44 -0.90 -2.74 -15.64
C ALA A 44 0.37 -2.05 -16.16
N GLU A 45 1.38 -2.80 -16.59
CA GLU A 45 2.63 -2.23 -17.12
C GLU A 45 2.38 -1.36 -18.37
N ASN A 46 1.43 -1.74 -19.22
CA ASN A 46 1.06 -0.97 -20.42
C ASN A 46 0.18 0.25 -20.09
N GLU A 47 -0.70 0.15 -19.10
CA GLU A 47 -1.66 1.21 -18.77
C GLU A 47 -1.11 2.23 -17.76
N PHE A 48 -0.08 1.89 -17.00
CA PHE A 48 0.49 2.75 -15.96
C PHE A 48 0.95 4.13 -16.49
N PRO A 49 1.61 4.25 -17.66
CA PRO A 49 1.95 5.55 -18.22
C PRO A 49 0.72 6.42 -18.50
N ASN A 50 -0.36 5.83 -19.02
CA ASN A 50 -1.61 6.56 -19.30
C ASN A 50 -2.28 7.02 -18.00
N PHE A 51 -2.25 6.18 -16.96
CA PHE A 51 -2.71 6.56 -15.63
C PHE A 51 -1.93 7.77 -15.07
N ALA A 52 -0.60 7.77 -15.19
CA ALA A 52 0.24 8.88 -14.74
C ALA A 52 -0.09 10.21 -15.47
N GLU A 53 -0.34 10.16 -16.78
CA GLU A 53 -0.79 11.34 -17.54
C GLU A 53 -2.15 11.85 -17.05
N ARG A 54 -3.13 10.95 -16.89
CA ARG A 54 -4.46 11.32 -16.37
C ARG A 54 -4.39 11.94 -14.99
N PHE A 55 -3.59 11.36 -14.10
CA PHE A 55 -3.42 11.88 -12.74
C PHE A 55 -2.76 13.27 -12.76
N THR A 56 -1.74 13.46 -13.58
CA THR A 56 -1.09 14.76 -13.78
C THR A 56 -2.09 15.81 -14.28
N ASP A 57 -2.88 15.49 -15.29
CA ASP A 57 -3.84 16.43 -15.88
C ASP A 57 -5.00 16.75 -14.93
N ASP A 58 -5.49 15.74 -14.20
CA ASP A 58 -6.51 15.93 -13.17
C ASP A 58 -5.99 16.88 -12.07
N LEU A 59 -4.75 16.67 -11.61
CA LEU A 59 -4.12 17.48 -10.57
C LEU A 59 -3.86 18.92 -11.03
N LEU A 60 -3.37 19.08 -12.26
CA LEU A 60 -3.15 20.40 -12.87
C LEU A 60 -4.45 21.21 -12.94
N ARG A 61 -5.55 20.55 -13.32
CA ARG A 61 -6.87 21.19 -13.40
C ARG A 61 -7.36 21.63 -12.03
N GLU A 62 -7.25 20.78 -11.02
CA GLU A 62 -7.68 21.13 -9.65
C GLU A 62 -6.87 22.32 -9.10
N ILE A 63 -5.54 22.29 -9.24
CA ILE A 63 -4.65 23.40 -8.81
C ILE A 63 -5.03 24.72 -9.50
N LYS A 64 -5.16 24.71 -10.84
CA LYS A 64 -5.50 25.93 -11.60
C LYS A 64 -6.88 26.49 -11.24
N SER A 65 -7.84 25.62 -10.96
CA SER A 65 -9.22 26.02 -10.66
C SER A 65 -9.41 26.55 -9.24
N ASP A 66 -8.46 26.33 -8.32
CA ASP A 66 -8.60 26.73 -6.93
C ASP A 66 -8.17 28.19 -6.71
N ASN A 67 -9.15 29.08 -6.56
CA ASN A 67 -8.94 30.50 -6.26
C ASN A 67 -8.68 30.78 -4.77
N SER A 68 -8.77 29.77 -3.92
CA SER A 68 -8.70 29.87 -2.45
C SER A 68 -7.80 28.78 -1.85
N ALA A 69 -6.63 28.57 -2.46
CA ALA A 69 -5.68 27.51 -2.07
C ALA A 69 -5.31 27.52 -0.58
N ASN A 70 -5.27 28.69 0.08
CA ASN A 70 -5.07 28.75 1.53
C ASN A 70 -6.22 28.10 2.31
N SER A 71 -7.49 28.40 1.95
CA SER A 71 -8.64 27.76 2.60
C SER A 71 -8.62 26.25 2.39
N THR A 72 -8.34 25.79 1.17
CA THR A 72 -8.20 24.36 0.84
C THR A 72 -7.13 23.67 1.69
N GLN A 73 -5.97 24.31 1.88
CA GLN A 73 -4.90 23.82 2.76
C GLN A 73 -5.38 23.75 4.22
N GLN A 74 -6.03 24.79 4.73
CA GLN A 74 -6.52 24.81 6.12
C GLN A 74 -7.59 23.73 6.37
N GLU A 75 -8.54 23.55 5.46
CA GLU A 75 -9.55 22.49 5.54
C GLU A 75 -8.90 21.11 5.57
N PHE A 76 -7.93 20.87 4.68
CA PHE A 76 -7.18 19.61 4.68
C PHE A 76 -6.42 19.41 5.97
N SER A 77 -5.72 20.42 6.48
CA SER A 77 -4.99 20.34 7.75
C SER A 77 -5.89 20.01 8.93
N GLN A 78 -7.07 20.64 9.00
CA GLN A 78 -8.08 20.35 10.02
C GLN A 78 -8.62 18.94 9.88
N GLU A 79 -8.91 18.53 8.64
CA GLU A 79 -9.38 17.19 8.35
C GLU A 79 -8.35 16.18 8.84
N VAL A 80 -7.10 16.23 8.35
CA VAL A 80 -6.04 15.26 8.66
C VAL A 80 -5.47 15.39 10.07
N GLY A 81 -5.66 16.53 10.73
CA GLY A 81 -5.20 16.81 12.09
C GLY A 81 -3.69 17.12 12.17
N SER A 82 -3.10 17.66 11.11
CA SER A 82 -1.68 18.03 11.08
C SER A 82 -1.43 19.31 10.28
N SER A 83 -0.79 20.29 10.89
CA SER A 83 -0.33 21.52 10.25
C SER A 83 1.02 21.37 9.53
N GLU A 84 1.75 20.28 9.78
CA GLU A 84 3.03 20.02 9.12
C GLU A 84 2.85 19.68 7.63
N LEU A 85 1.68 19.14 7.28
CA LEU A 85 1.33 18.69 5.94
C LEU A 85 0.88 19.81 4.99
N ILE A 86 0.90 21.06 5.45
CA ILE A 86 0.46 22.22 4.69
C ILE A 86 1.53 23.30 4.59
N LEU A 87 1.36 24.17 3.60
CA LEU A 87 2.19 25.35 3.40
C LEU A 87 1.76 26.50 4.32
N GLN A 88 2.71 27.38 4.64
CA GLN A 88 2.36 28.70 5.16
C GLN A 88 1.70 29.53 4.06
N ASN A 89 0.74 30.38 4.43
CA ASN A 89 -0.01 31.19 3.47
C ASN A 89 0.89 32.02 2.54
N SER A 90 2.02 32.52 3.05
CA SER A 90 3.00 33.28 2.27
C SER A 90 3.73 32.47 1.20
N GLN A 91 3.83 31.14 1.35
CA GLN A 91 4.51 30.25 0.40
C GLN A 91 3.58 29.80 -0.74
N ILE A 92 2.26 29.83 -0.53
CA ILE A 92 1.29 29.25 -1.45
C ILE A 92 1.37 29.84 -2.87
N PRO A 93 1.45 31.17 -3.08
CA PRO A 93 1.47 31.74 -4.43
C PRO A 93 2.62 31.22 -5.29
N ASP A 94 3.84 31.18 -4.73
CA ASP A 94 5.05 30.78 -5.45
C ASP A 94 5.03 29.29 -5.80
N ILE A 95 4.68 28.43 -4.83
CA ILE A 95 4.60 26.98 -5.05
C ILE A 95 3.47 26.65 -6.03
N LYS A 96 2.33 27.33 -5.91
CA LYS A 96 1.21 27.17 -6.85
C LYS A 96 1.63 27.54 -8.27
N SER A 97 2.21 28.72 -8.48
CA SER A 97 2.69 29.16 -9.79
C SER A 97 3.69 28.18 -10.42
N LYS A 98 4.56 27.58 -9.60
CA LYS A 98 5.49 26.53 -10.03
C LYS A 98 4.76 25.26 -10.48
N LEU A 99 3.79 24.78 -9.71
CA LEU A 99 3.05 23.54 -9.98
C LEU A 99 1.97 23.67 -11.05
N GLU A 100 1.65 24.88 -11.51
CA GLU A 100 0.86 25.11 -12.72
C GLU A 100 1.63 24.80 -14.02
N ASN A 101 2.94 24.59 -13.94
CA ASN A 101 3.73 24.01 -15.02
C ASN A 101 3.54 22.49 -15.06
N ARG A 102 2.95 21.99 -16.15
CA ARG A 102 2.62 20.57 -16.32
C ARG A 102 3.82 19.64 -16.19
N GLU A 103 4.98 20.01 -16.74
CA GLU A 103 6.17 19.15 -16.70
C GLU A 103 6.75 19.05 -15.29
N ILE A 104 6.74 20.15 -14.54
CA ILE A 104 7.15 20.13 -13.13
C ILE A 104 6.19 19.27 -12.32
N LEU A 105 4.87 19.44 -12.51
CA LEU A 105 3.86 18.65 -11.81
C LEU A 105 3.96 17.16 -12.15
N LYS A 106 4.18 16.84 -13.43
CA LYS A 106 4.36 15.46 -13.91
C LYS A 106 5.57 14.80 -13.27
N ASP A 107 6.69 15.50 -13.13
CA ASP A 107 7.85 14.98 -12.40
C ASP A 107 7.49 14.61 -10.96
N ARG A 108 6.75 15.48 -10.24
CA ARG A 108 6.28 15.17 -8.89
C ARG A 108 5.35 13.96 -8.85
N VAL A 109 4.38 13.90 -9.76
CA VAL A 109 3.47 12.75 -9.88
C VAL A 109 4.26 11.46 -10.11
N LEU A 110 5.23 11.44 -11.02
CA LEU A 110 6.04 10.24 -11.29
C LEU A 110 6.91 9.81 -10.11
N ARG A 111 7.39 10.75 -9.28
CA ARG A 111 8.14 10.44 -8.06
C ARG A 111 7.29 9.77 -6.98
N ILE A 112 6.06 10.27 -6.80
CA ILE A 112 5.09 9.72 -5.85
C ILE A 112 4.66 8.33 -6.34
N LEU A 113 4.25 8.21 -7.60
CA LEU A 113 3.87 6.96 -8.26
C LEU A 113 4.99 5.91 -8.36
N ASN A 114 6.24 6.32 -8.20
CA ASN A 114 7.35 5.40 -8.08
C ASN A 114 7.37 4.79 -6.67
N SER A 115 6.36 3.98 -6.35
CA SER A 115 6.23 3.22 -5.12
C SER A 115 6.06 1.74 -5.42
N ASN A 116 6.71 0.86 -4.63
CA ASN A 116 6.49 -0.58 -4.72
C ASN A 116 5.01 -0.90 -4.52
N PHE A 117 4.38 -0.22 -3.56
CA PHE A 117 3.03 -0.49 -3.17
C PHE A 117 2.06 -0.18 -4.32
N VAL A 118 2.16 1.00 -4.95
CA VAL A 118 1.38 1.38 -6.14
C VAL A 118 1.54 0.39 -7.30
N LYS A 119 2.78 0.04 -7.66
CA LYS A 119 3.05 -0.86 -8.80
C LYS A 119 2.51 -2.27 -8.56
N MET A 120 2.43 -2.70 -7.30
CA MET A 120 1.90 -4.02 -6.94
C MET A 120 0.38 -4.04 -6.82
N THR A 121 -0.24 -2.95 -6.36
CA THR A 121 -1.70 -2.89 -6.15
C THR A 121 -2.46 -2.63 -7.44
N PHE A 122 -1.89 -1.88 -8.39
CA PHE A 122 -2.53 -1.57 -9.68
C PHE A 122 -3.05 -2.82 -10.43
N PRO A 123 -2.24 -3.88 -10.67
CA PRO A 123 -2.75 -5.10 -11.31
C PRO A 123 -3.76 -5.87 -10.44
N VAL A 124 -3.63 -5.80 -9.10
CA VAL A 124 -4.53 -6.51 -8.17
C VAL A 124 -5.93 -5.89 -8.20
N PHE A 125 -6.04 -4.56 -8.19
CA PHE A 125 -7.34 -3.89 -8.20
C PHE A 125 -8.08 -4.11 -9.53
N ASN A 126 -7.36 -4.06 -10.65
CA ASN A 126 -7.94 -4.43 -11.94
C ASN A 126 -8.47 -5.88 -11.94
N ALA A 127 -7.73 -6.83 -11.36
CA ALA A 127 -8.16 -8.22 -11.25
C ALA A 127 -9.37 -8.40 -10.33
N LEU A 128 -9.39 -7.75 -9.16
CA LEU A 128 -10.51 -7.82 -8.23
C LEU A 128 -11.78 -7.22 -8.85
N TYR A 129 -11.68 -6.07 -9.51
CA TYR A 129 -12.82 -5.44 -10.17
C TYR A 129 -13.36 -6.35 -11.28
N ASP A 130 -12.50 -6.87 -12.15
CA ASP A 130 -12.92 -7.75 -13.23
C ASP A 130 -13.58 -9.03 -12.71
N ALA A 131 -13.06 -9.59 -11.61
CA ALA A 131 -13.64 -10.76 -10.96
C ALA A 131 -15.04 -10.48 -10.39
N ALA A 132 -15.23 -9.33 -9.75
CA ALA A 132 -16.54 -8.92 -9.23
C ALA A 132 -17.52 -8.54 -10.35
N ALA A 133 -17.04 -7.90 -11.41
CA ALA A 133 -17.80 -7.57 -12.61
C ALA A 133 -18.31 -8.83 -13.30
N GLU A 134 -17.45 -9.83 -13.50
CA GLU A 134 -17.83 -11.14 -14.07
C GLU A 134 -18.85 -11.86 -13.19
N PHE A 135 -18.65 -11.88 -11.87
CA PHE A 135 -19.59 -12.49 -10.94
C PHE A 135 -20.96 -11.81 -10.94
N SER A 136 -21.00 -10.48 -11.01
CA SER A 136 -22.24 -9.71 -10.98
C SER A 136 -22.90 -9.51 -12.34
N GLY A 137 -22.20 -9.85 -13.43
CA GLY A 137 -22.63 -9.59 -14.82
C GLY A 137 -22.61 -8.11 -15.20
N ILE A 138 -21.91 -7.25 -14.45
CA ILE A 138 -21.85 -5.80 -14.66
C ILE A 138 -20.46 -5.42 -15.15
N HIS A 139 -20.36 -5.11 -16.45
CA HIS A 139 -19.11 -4.66 -17.06
C HIS A 139 -19.19 -3.18 -17.43
N ASP A 140 -18.51 -2.35 -16.64
CA ASP A 140 -18.34 -0.93 -16.94
C ASP A 140 -16.83 -0.58 -16.93
N PRO A 141 -16.21 -0.43 -18.12
CA PRO A 141 -14.80 -0.09 -18.23
C PRO A 141 -14.44 1.28 -17.63
N LYS A 142 -15.36 2.25 -17.68
CA LYS A 142 -15.12 3.59 -17.15
C LYS A 142 -15.20 3.58 -15.63
N MET A 143 -16.15 2.83 -15.07
CA MET A 143 -16.22 2.59 -13.64
C MET A 143 -14.96 1.90 -13.14
N ARG A 144 -14.54 0.82 -13.80
CA ARG A 144 -13.28 0.11 -13.49
C ARG A 144 -12.11 1.08 -13.41
N GLN A 145 -11.90 1.87 -14.45
CA GLN A 145 -10.80 2.84 -14.51
C GLN A 145 -10.89 3.86 -13.38
N ASN A 146 -12.06 4.48 -13.18
CA ASN A 146 -12.22 5.47 -12.11
C ASN A 146 -11.95 4.87 -10.73
N LEU A 147 -12.48 3.68 -10.46
CA LEU A 147 -12.35 3.06 -9.15
C LEU A 147 -10.92 2.65 -8.84
N VAL A 148 -10.25 2.02 -9.80
CA VAL A 148 -8.84 1.65 -9.70
C VAL A 148 -7.97 2.90 -9.59
N ASP A 149 -8.09 3.85 -10.53
CA ASP A 149 -7.33 5.11 -10.49
C ASP A 149 -7.54 5.84 -9.16
N GLY A 150 -8.79 5.93 -8.68
CA GLY A 150 -9.14 6.62 -7.43
C GLY A 150 -8.50 5.99 -6.19
N HIS A 151 -8.56 4.66 -6.07
CA HIS A 151 -7.92 3.97 -4.94
C HIS A 151 -6.39 3.98 -5.04
N ILE A 152 -5.82 3.95 -6.25
CA ILE A 152 -4.38 4.07 -6.43
C ILE A 152 -3.90 5.46 -6.03
N ILE A 153 -4.61 6.53 -6.45
CA ILE A 153 -4.30 7.91 -6.05
C ILE A 153 -4.43 8.08 -4.52
N ALA A 154 -5.45 7.49 -3.89
CA ALA A 154 -5.60 7.54 -2.43
C ALA A 154 -4.46 6.82 -1.69
N ILE A 155 -4.02 5.69 -2.23
CA ILE A 155 -2.87 4.96 -1.70
C ILE A 155 -1.60 5.81 -1.87
N ASP A 156 -1.42 6.39 -3.04
CA ASP A 156 -0.25 7.20 -3.39
C ASP A 156 -0.14 8.45 -2.51
N LEU A 157 -1.26 8.97 -1.98
CA LEU A 157 -1.27 10.08 -1.01
C LEU A 157 -0.50 9.78 0.28
N SER A 158 -0.33 8.51 0.68
CA SER A 158 0.45 8.20 1.89
C SER A 158 1.94 8.53 1.70
N GLU A 159 2.47 8.34 0.49
CA GLU A 159 3.88 8.57 0.18
C GLU A 159 4.34 10.03 0.39
N PRO A 160 3.70 11.08 -0.17
CA PRO A 160 4.09 12.46 0.04
C PRO A 160 3.86 12.88 1.50
N MET A 161 2.82 12.36 2.16
CA MET A 161 2.59 12.62 3.58
C MET A 161 3.71 12.03 4.45
N ASP A 162 4.11 10.78 4.20
CA ASP A 162 5.21 10.12 4.92
C ASP A 162 6.53 10.86 4.68
N ARG A 163 6.87 11.24 3.44
CA ARG A 163 8.09 12.02 3.13
C ARG A 163 8.13 13.38 3.85
N ILE A 164 7.00 14.07 3.98
CA ILE A 164 6.92 15.34 4.72
C ILE A 164 7.20 15.14 6.22
N VAL A 165 6.65 14.08 6.80
CA VAL A 165 6.74 13.79 8.24
C VAL A 165 8.11 13.21 8.59
N ASP A 166 8.57 12.22 7.85
CA ASP A 166 9.81 11.48 8.13
C ASP A 166 11.07 12.21 7.59
N LYS A 167 10.93 13.09 6.59
CA LYS A 167 12.03 13.86 5.96
C LYS A 167 13.20 12.98 5.54
N ASP A 168 12.89 11.89 4.86
CA ASP A 168 13.84 10.85 4.44
C ASP A 168 14.17 10.91 2.93
N GLU A 169 13.21 11.29 2.09
CA GLU A 169 13.35 11.37 0.64
C GLU A 169 12.79 12.69 0.06
N ASP A 170 13.28 13.07 -1.14
CA ASP A 170 12.75 14.20 -1.93
C ASP A 170 12.64 15.54 -1.15
N LEU A 171 13.63 15.83 -0.31
CA LEU A 171 13.66 17.00 0.61
C LEU A 171 13.44 18.34 -0.10
N ASP A 172 13.92 18.48 -1.34
CA ASP A 172 13.77 19.70 -2.15
C ASP A 172 12.34 19.91 -2.67
N TYR A 173 11.46 18.91 -2.50
CA TYR A 173 10.11 18.88 -3.07
C TYR A 173 9.01 18.80 -2.01
N LEU A 174 9.35 18.84 -0.71
CA LEU A 174 8.35 18.75 0.37
C LEU A 174 7.27 19.82 0.28
N ASP A 175 7.63 21.06 -0.09
CA ASP A 175 6.66 22.14 -0.27
C ASP A 175 5.72 21.91 -1.46
N ASP A 176 6.22 21.28 -2.53
CA ASP A 176 5.39 20.89 -3.68
C ASP A 176 4.35 19.85 -3.23
N TYR A 177 4.78 18.84 -2.46
CA TYR A 177 3.89 17.81 -1.91
C TYR A 177 2.84 18.37 -0.97
N LYS A 178 3.21 19.31 -0.08
CA LYS A 178 2.27 20.01 0.79
C LYS A 178 1.16 20.70 -0.01
N LEU A 179 1.50 21.37 -1.11
CA LEU A 179 0.48 21.97 -1.98
C LEU A 179 -0.44 20.90 -2.60
N MET A 180 0.14 19.80 -3.09
CA MET A 180 -0.57 18.77 -3.85
C MET A 180 -1.55 17.93 -3.01
N ASN A 181 -1.20 17.61 -1.75
CA ASN A 181 -1.95 16.71 -0.86
C ASN A 181 -3.49 16.90 -0.86
N PRO A 182 -4.04 18.11 -0.59
CA PRO A 182 -5.49 18.30 -0.60
C PRO A 182 -6.13 17.96 -1.95
N TYR A 183 -5.47 18.29 -3.05
CA TYR A 183 -5.99 18.03 -4.40
C TYR A 183 -5.91 16.55 -4.77
N ILE A 184 -4.86 15.86 -4.35
CA ILE A 184 -4.72 14.40 -4.51
C ILE A 184 -5.90 13.70 -3.82
N LEU A 185 -6.19 14.04 -2.56
CA LEU A 185 -7.33 13.48 -1.81
C LEU A 185 -8.67 13.80 -2.49
N LYS A 186 -8.85 15.03 -2.96
CA LYS A 186 -10.05 15.46 -3.70
C LYS A 186 -10.27 14.64 -4.98
N ILE A 187 -9.20 14.38 -5.74
CA ILE A 187 -9.27 13.59 -6.98
C ILE A 187 -9.63 12.13 -6.67
N ALA A 188 -8.99 11.54 -5.66
CA ALA A 188 -9.32 10.19 -5.22
C ALA A 188 -10.82 10.06 -4.87
N ARG A 189 -11.33 10.95 -4.03
CA ARG A 189 -12.76 11.00 -3.64
C ARG A 189 -13.68 11.11 -4.86
N LYS A 190 -13.38 12.03 -5.77
CA LYS A 190 -14.18 12.26 -6.99
C LYS A 190 -14.24 11.02 -7.89
N LYS A 191 -13.13 10.28 -8.00
CA LYS A 191 -13.09 9.05 -8.81
C LYS A 191 -13.78 7.90 -8.10
N ILE A 192 -13.55 7.73 -6.79
CA ILE A 192 -14.15 6.67 -5.98
C ILE A 192 -15.68 6.83 -5.89
N SER A 193 -16.18 8.06 -5.75
CA SER A 193 -17.61 8.34 -5.64
C SER A 193 -18.42 7.98 -6.88
N MET A 194 -17.76 7.77 -8.03
CA MET A 194 -18.40 7.22 -9.22
C MET A 194 -19.00 5.83 -8.96
N GLY A 195 -18.43 5.06 -8.03
CA GLY A 195 -18.94 3.76 -7.58
C GLY A 195 -20.22 3.82 -6.75
N GLY A 196 -20.66 5.02 -6.36
CA GLY A 196 -21.85 5.25 -5.54
C GLY A 196 -21.52 5.73 -4.12
N GLU A 197 -22.57 6.15 -3.41
CA GLU A 197 -22.46 6.71 -2.06
C GLU A 197 -21.88 5.70 -1.05
N GLU A 198 -22.31 4.44 -1.12
CA GLU A 198 -21.80 3.37 -0.25
C GLU A 198 -20.30 3.15 -0.46
N VAL A 199 -19.84 3.11 -1.72
CA VAL A 199 -18.43 2.95 -2.07
C VAL A 199 -17.57 4.12 -1.56
N LEU A 200 -18.08 5.35 -1.68
CA LEU A 200 -17.40 6.52 -1.10
C LEU A 200 -17.37 6.44 0.43
N LYS A 201 -18.47 6.06 1.07
CA LYS A 201 -18.55 5.92 2.52
C LYS A 201 -17.52 4.91 3.04
N GLU A 202 -17.42 3.74 2.40
CA GLU A 202 -16.41 2.73 2.73
C GLU A 202 -15.00 3.32 2.64
N PHE A 203 -14.70 4.07 1.58
CA PHE A 203 -13.43 4.78 1.44
C PHE A 203 -13.16 5.76 2.59
N GLU A 204 -14.12 6.60 2.96
CA GLU A 204 -13.96 7.58 4.05
C GLU A 204 -13.73 6.91 5.41
N GLU A 205 -14.43 5.81 5.69
CA GLU A 205 -14.22 5.01 6.90
C GLU A 205 -12.82 4.39 6.92
N GLY A 206 -12.39 3.81 5.80
CA GLY A 206 -11.04 3.26 5.63
C GLY A 206 -9.96 4.34 5.76
N PHE A 207 -10.16 5.53 5.20
CA PHE A 207 -9.24 6.66 5.29
C PHE A 207 -9.09 7.15 6.73
N LYS A 208 -10.20 7.29 7.45
CA LYS A 208 -10.20 7.62 8.88
C LYS A 208 -9.44 6.57 9.70
N ASP A 209 -9.68 5.29 9.43
CA ASP A 209 -9.00 4.19 10.12
C ASP A 209 -7.49 4.14 9.85
N ALA A 210 -7.08 4.40 8.60
CA ALA A 210 -5.68 4.46 8.23
C ALA A 210 -4.95 5.59 8.96
N ARG A 211 -5.60 6.75 9.10
CA ARG A 211 -5.07 7.88 9.87
C ARG A 211 -4.93 7.59 11.36
N VAL A 212 -5.89 6.88 11.95
CA VAL A 212 -5.76 6.42 13.36
C VAL A 212 -4.54 5.51 13.49
N GLY A 213 -4.34 4.59 12.55
CA GLY A 213 -3.15 3.75 12.50
C GLY A 213 -1.85 4.56 12.42
N GLN A 214 -1.79 5.57 11.54
CA GLN A 214 -0.62 6.45 11.41
C GLN A 214 -0.37 7.30 12.65
N TYR A 215 -1.41 7.84 13.29
CA TYR A 215 -1.26 8.57 14.55
C TYR A 215 -0.67 7.69 15.65
N ILE A 216 -1.14 6.44 15.74
CA ILE A 216 -0.61 5.46 16.69
C ILE A 216 0.85 5.12 16.36
N ASP A 217 1.19 4.91 15.09
CA ASP A 217 2.57 4.69 14.62
C ASP A 217 3.52 5.78 15.15
N THR A 218 3.20 7.05 14.89
CA THR A 218 3.97 8.20 15.39
C THR A 218 4.06 8.24 16.91
N LYS A 219 2.96 7.96 17.62
CA LYS A 219 2.95 7.94 19.08
C LYS A 219 3.88 6.85 19.63
N LEU A 220 3.91 5.67 19.03
CA LEU A 220 4.72 4.55 19.49
C LEU A 220 6.23 4.80 19.29
N LYS A 221 6.63 5.61 18.30
CA LYS A 221 8.02 6.07 18.14
C LYS A 221 8.56 6.77 19.41
N SER A 222 7.70 7.40 20.22
CA SER A 222 8.10 8.09 21.46
C SER A 222 8.31 7.18 22.68
N LYS A 223 7.83 5.93 22.64
CA LYS A 223 7.92 4.97 23.76
C LYS A 223 8.25 3.55 23.31
N PRO A 224 9.36 3.37 22.58
CA PRO A 224 9.63 2.16 21.80
C PRO A 224 9.83 0.90 22.65
N THR A 225 10.16 1.02 23.94
CA THR A 225 10.42 -0.12 24.85
C THR A 225 9.18 -0.66 25.57
N SER A 226 8.01 -0.02 25.41
CA SER A 226 6.78 -0.34 26.16
C SER A 226 5.54 -0.50 25.27
N ILE A 227 5.76 -0.99 24.04
CA ILE A 227 4.69 -1.21 23.06
C ILE A 227 3.92 -2.49 23.41
N ALA A 228 2.60 -2.39 23.55
CA ALA A 228 1.71 -3.55 23.76
C ALA A 228 1.28 -4.22 22.45
N GLU A 229 0.80 -5.47 22.51
CA GLU A 229 0.32 -6.19 21.30
C GLU A 229 -0.87 -5.46 20.66
N GLU A 230 -1.79 -4.96 21.48
CA GLU A 230 -2.96 -4.20 21.02
C GLU A 230 -2.53 -2.95 20.25
N GLU A 231 -1.48 -2.27 20.71
CA GLU A 231 -0.94 -1.08 20.05
C GLU A 231 -0.29 -1.44 18.70
N MET A 232 0.44 -2.57 18.62
CA MET A 232 0.95 -3.09 17.36
C MET A 232 -0.17 -3.44 16.38
N ASN A 233 -1.23 -4.11 16.86
CA ASN A 233 -2.39 -4.44 16.04
C ASN A 233 -3.11 -3.18 15.52
N GLN A 234 -3.18 -2.10 16.31
CA GLN A 234 -3.75 -0.83 15.86
C GLN A 234 -2.83 -0.08 14.90
N CYS A 235 -1.51 -0.13 15.10
CA CYS A 235 -0.53 0.44 14.16
C CYS A 235 -0.66 -0.21 12.77
N TYR A 236 -0.79 -1.54 12.74
CA TYR A 236 -0.99 -2.31 11.51
C TYR A 236 -2.34 -2.08 10.83
N LYS A 237 -3.29 -1.42 11.51
CA LYS A 237 -4.59 -1.06 10.95
C LYS A 237 -4.46 -0.22 9.68
N LYS A 238 -3.37 0.55 9.49
CA LYS A 238 -3.15 1.32 8.25
C LYS A 238 -3.08 0.44 7.00
N TYR A 239 -2.34 -0.67 7.05
CA TYR A 239 -2.29 -1.63 5.94
C TYR A 239 -3.65 -2.26 5.68
N ARG A 240 -4.32 -2.67 6.77
CA ARG A 240 -5.63 -3.31 6.73
C ARG A 240 -6.70 -2.40 6.12
N ALA A 241 -6.78 -1.16 6.61
CA ALA A 241 -7.81 -0.21 6.26
C ALA A 241 -7.69 0.21 4.80
N VAL A 242 -6.47 0.50 4.33
CA VAL A 242 -6.22 0.89 2.94
C VAL A 242 -6.55 -0.25 1.98
N MET A 243 -5.97 -1.44 2.18
CA MET A 243 -6.11 -2.55 1.22
C MET A 243 -7.44 -3.28 1.33
N GLY A 244 -7.96 -3.47 2.55
CA GLY A 244 -9.26 -4.08 2.76
C GLY A 244 -10.37 -3.25 2.14
N THR A 245 -10.39 -1.94 2.40
CA THR A 245 -11.42 -1.04 1.86
C THR A 245 -11.33 -0.94 0.34
N ALA A 246 -10.12 -0.82 -0.22
CA ALA A 246 -9.96 -0.84 -1.68
C ALA A 246 -10.45 -2.17 -2.27
N GLY A 247 -10.14 -3.31 -1.63
CA GLY A 247 -10.66 -4.62 -2.01
C GLY A 247 -12.19 -4.67 -2.00
N ARG A 248 -12.82 -4.20 -0.92
CA ARG A 248 -14.30 -4.09 -0.81
C ARG A 248 -14.89 -3.27 -1.94
N ASN A 249 -14.27 -2.12 -2.22
CA ASN A 249 -14.75 -1.20 -3.24
C ASN A 249 -14.58 -1.75 -4.65
N MET A 250 -13.60 -2.61 -4.92
CA MET A 250 -13.52 -3.30 -6.22
C MET A 250 -14.75 -4.18 -6.51
N ALA A 251 -15.51 -4.58 -5.48
CA ALA A 251 -16.82 -5.23 -5.61
C ALA A 251 -18.00 -4.25 -5.49
N LEU A 252 -17.78 -2.95 -5.66
CA LEU A 252 -18.75 -1.86 -5.44
C LEU A 252 -19.40 -1.93 -4.06
N ALA A 253 -18.64 -2.33 -3.04
CA ALA A 253 -19.11 -2.57 -1.68
C ALA A 253 -20.23 -3.63 -1.54
N LYS A 254 -20.53 -4.39 -2.62
CA LYS A 254 -21.65 -5.34 -2.62
C LYS A 254 -21.31 -6.63 -1.90
N ARG A 255 -22.22 -7.07 -1.04
CA ARG A 255 -22.14 -8.39 -0.39
C ARG A 255 -22.55 -9.53 -1.35
N PRO A 256 -21.98 -10.74 -1.17
CA PRO A 256 -20.96 -11.10 -0.18
C PRO A 256 -19.52 -10.74 -0.60
N LEU A 257 -19.27 -10.53 -1.90
CA LEU A 257 -17.91 -10.39 -2.43
C LEU A 257 -17.10 -9.24 -1.81
N GLY A 258 -17.72 -8.09 -1.55
CA GLY A 258 -17.05 -6.96 -0.92
C GLY A 258 -16.45 -7.29 0.45
N GLU A 259 -17.13 -8.10 1.26
CA GLU A 259 -16.60 -8.53 2.56
C GLU A 259 -15.49 -9.57 2.40
N ILE A 260 -15.64 -10.47 1.43
CA ILE A 260 -14.62 -11.49 1.14
C ILE A 260 -13.33 -10.82 0.67
N PHE A 261 -13.44 -9.86 -0.25
CA PHE A 261 -12.30 -9.08 -0.73
C PHE A 261 -11.69 -8.23 0.38
N TYR A 262 -12.53 -7.60 1.23
CA TYR A 262 -12.04 -6.89 2.39
C TYR A 262 -11.15 -7.78 3.24
N LEU A 263 -11.67 -8.93 3.71
CA LEU A 263 -10.97 -9.84 4.61
C LEU A 263 -9.66 -10.37 4.00
N GLY A 264 -9.71 -10.84 2.75
CA GLY A 264 -8.53 -11.37 2.06
C GLY A 264 -7.44 -10.32 1.88
N MET A 265 -7.79 -9.13 1.37
CA MET A 265 -6.81 -8.07 1.08
C MET A 265 -6.28 -7.41 2.36
N ALA A 266 -7.15 -7.19 3.36
CA ALA A 266 -6.79 -6.71 4.68
C ALA A 266 -5.64 -7.52 5.30
N ARG A 267 -5.82 -8.84 5.36
CA ARG A 267 -4.86 -9.76 5.99
C ARG A 267 -3.61 -9.96 5.16
N ALA A 268 -3.74 -10.05 3.84
CA ALA A 268 -2.58 -10.10 2.95
C ALA A 268 -1.71 -8.85 3.08
N ALA A 269 -2.30 -7.66 3.23
CA ALA A 269 -1.57 -6.41 3.42
C ALA A 269 -0.83 -6.35 4.76
N GLU A 270 -1.45 -6.80 5.85
CA GLU A 270 -0.76 -6.95 7.15
C GLU A 270 0.44 -7.90 7.04
N SER A 271 0.31 -8.99 6.29
CA SER A 271 1.43 -9.89 6.01
C SER A 271 2.56 -9.22 5.22
N VAL A 272 2.24 -8.39 4.22
CA VAL A 272 3.23 -7.61 3.47
C VAL A 272 3.95 -6.63 4.40
N GLY A 273 3.24 -6.00 5.34
CA GLY A 273 3.82 -5.12 6.36
C GLY A 273 4.96 -5.78 7.13
N CYS A 274 4.79 -7.04 7.54
CA CYS A 274 5.85 -7.80 8.19
C CYS A 274 7.11 -7.94 7.31
N GLY A 275 6.95 -8.24 6.02
CA GLY A 275 8.08 -8.36 5.08
C GLY A 275 8.78 -7.03 4.84
N ASN A 276 8.01 -5.94 4.71
CA ASN A 276 8.55 -4.58 4.57
C ASN A 276 9.41 -4.20 5.77
N GLU A 277 8.99 -4.52 7.00
CA GLU A 277 9.79 -4.23 8.20
C GLU A 277 11.13 -4.99 8.23
N ILE A 278 11.16 -6.21 7.68
CA ILE A 278 12.40 -6.98 7.53
C ILE A 278 13.29 -6.34 6.48
N GLU A 279 12.74 -5.98 5.32
CA GLU A 279 13.45 -5.27 4.25
C GLU A 279 14.06 -3.95 4.76
N ASP A 280 13.26 -3.12 5.43
CA ASP A 280 13.68 -1.84 5.99
C ASP A 280 14.79 -2.02 7.03
N SER A 281 14.68 -3.06 7.88
CA SER A 281 15.70 -3.31 8.90
C SER A 281 17.03 -3.75 8.32
N ILE A 282 17.02 -4.46 7.17
CA ILE A 282 18.24 -4.77 6.42
C ILE A 282 18.85 -3.50 5.84
N LYS A 283 18.04 -2.69 5.14
CA LYS A 283 18.53 -1.48 4.45
C LYS A 283 19.12 -0.45 5.40
N ASN A 284 18.47 -0.26 6.54
CA ASN A 284 18.83 0.79 7.48
C ASN A 284 19.73 0.29 8.62
N GLU A 285 19.93 -1.03 8.73
CA GLU A 285 20.76 -1.67 9.75
C GLU A 285 20.33 -1.34 11.20
N PHE A 286 19.04 -1.10 11.41
CA PHE A 286 18.38 -0.98 12.71
C PHE A 286 16.98 -1.62 12.67
N VAL A 287 16.44 -2.00 13.82
CA VAL A 287 15.08 -2.56 13.90
C VAL A 287 14.05 -1.45 13.81
N LYS A 288 13.16 -1.49 12.81
CA LYS A 288 12.13 -0.45 12.58
C LYS A 288 11.26 -0.19 13.83
N ILE A 289 10.84 1.06 14.02
CA ILE A 289 10.04 1.49 15.17
C ILE A 289 8.79 2.26 14.69
N PRO A 290 7.58 1.90 15.14
CA PRO A 290 7.23 0.62 15.75
C PRO A 290 7.28 -0.53 14.72
N SER A 291 7.46 -1.77 15.17
CA SER A 291 7.46 -2.94 14.28
C SER A 291 7.23 -4.25 15.05
N TRP A 292 6.75 -5.30 14.36
CA TRP A 292 6.66 -6.63 14.96
C TRP A 292 8.05 -7.19 15.34
N PRO A 293 9.11 -7.01 14.52
CA PRO A 293 10.46 -7.38 14.89
C PRO A 293 10.88 -6.75 16.21
N LEU A 294 10.64 -5.45 16.42
CA LEU A 294 10.98 -4.76 17.67
C LEU A 294 10.19 -5.35 18.84
N TYR A 295 8.87 -5.44 18.71
CA TYR A 295 7.99 -5.93 19.76
C TYR A 295 8.42 -7.32 20.26
N TYR A 296 8.63 -8.27 19.34
CA TYR A 296 9.05 -9.61 19.73
C TYR A 296 10.48 -9.64 20.24
N SER A 297 11.41 -8.85 19.69
CA SER A 297 12.80 -8.79 20.16
C SER A 297 12.90 -8.37 21.62
N LEU A 298 12.10 -7.37 22.02
CA LEU A 298 12.05 -6.87 23.39
C LEU A 298 11.47 -7.91 24.34
N LEU A 299 10.40 -8.62 23.93
CA LEU A 299 9.79 -9.66 24.74
C LEU A 299 10.67 -10.90 24.90
N SER A 300 11.38 -11.32 23.85
CA SER A 300 12.25 -12.49 23.89
C SER A 300 13.66 -12.18 24.39
N ASN A 301 14.02 -10.90 24.53
CA ASN A 301 15.39 -10.44 24.74
C ASN A 301 16.38 -11.06 23.73
N ASP A 302 15.93 -11.16 22.47
CA ASP A 302 16.68 -11.80 21.37
C ASP A 302 16.18 -11.24 20.03
N VAL A 303 17.04 -10.48 19.35
CA VAL A 303 16.72 -9.87 18.06
C VAL A 303 16.43 -10.92 17.00
N GLN A 304 17.26 -11.96 16.89
CA GLN A 304 17.07 -12.99 15.86
C GLN A 304 15.72 -13.69 16.07
N LYS A 305 15.37 -13.98 17.34
CA LYS A 305 14.08 -14.54 17.68
C LYS A 305 12.92 -13.61 17.33
N GLY A 306 13.09 -12.29 17.50
CA GLY A 306 12.09 -11.29 17.13
C GLY A 306 11.73 -11.31 15.64
N PHE A 307 12.74 -11.42 14.77
CA PHE A 307 12.52 -11.55 13.33
C PHE A 307 11.90 -12.91 12.94
N GLU A 308 12.30 -14.01 13.59
CA GLU A 308 11.69 -15.34 13.38
C GLU A 308 10.19 -15.33 13.72
N LEU A 309 9.81 -14.73 14.86
CA LEU A 309 8.42 -14.61 15.31
C LEU A 309 7.61 -13.68 14.39
N THR A 310 8.23 -12.64 13.85
CA THR A 310 7.61 -11.77 12.84
C THR A 310 7.26 -12.54 11.56
N LEU A 311 8.17 -13.38 11.07
CA LEU A 311 7.88 -14.24 9.91
C LEU A 311 6.68 -15.17 10.20
N LYS A 312 6.61 -15.75 11.41
CA LYS A 312 5.46 -16.57 11.83
C LYS A 312 4.17 -15.77 11.90
N LYS A 313 4.20 -14.54 12.44
CA LYS A 313 3.04 -13.63 12.47
C LYS A 313 2.54 -13.33 11.04
N SER A 314 3.44 -13.13 10.09
CA SER A 314 3.07 -12.93 8.68
C SER A 314 2.36 -14.14 8.07
N ASN A 315 2.81 -15.36 8.41
CA ASN A 315 2.16 -16.60 7.97
C ASN A 315 0.77 -16.79 8.59
N LEU A 316 0.54 -16.32 9.83
CA LEU A 316 -0.80 -16.30 10.43
C LEU A 316 -1.72 -15.37 9.66
N TYR A 317 -1.28 -14.14 9.34
CA TYR A 317 -2.07 -13.23 8.51
C TYR A 317 -2.42 -13.84 7.14
N LEU A 318 -1.48 -14.49 6.45
CA LEU A 318 -1.80 -15.15 5.18
C LEU A 318 -2.71 -16.37 5.33
N SER A 319 -2.70 -17.04 6.48
CA SER A 319 -3.62 -18.14 6.75
C SER A 319 -5.05 -17.59 6.87
N ASP A 320 -5.23 -16.48 7.60
CA ASP A 320 -6.52 -15.78 7.68
C ASP A 320 -6.97 -15.25 6.31
N ALA A 321 -6.05 -14.72 5.50
CA ALA A 321 -6.36 -14.27 4.14
C ALA A 321 -6.90 -15.43 3.26
N ARG A 322 -6.33 -16.63 3.42
CA ARG A 322 -6.78 -17.83 2.69
C ARG A 322 -8.14 -18.33 3.14
N LEU A 323 -8.49 -18.17 4.43
CA LEU A 323 -9.84 -18.50 4.90
C LEU A 323 -10.91 -17.65 4.20
N ALA A 324 -10.61 -16.41 3.80
CA ALA A 324 -11.53 -15.61 3.00
C ALA A 324 -11.80 -16.24 1.62
N LEU A 325 -10.84 -16.98 1.03
CA LEU A 325 -11.03 -17.66 -0.25
C LEU A 325 -12.00 -18.83 -0.15
N GLU A 326 -12.16 -19.44 1.03
CA GLU A 326 -13.15 -20.50 1.28
C GLU A 326 -14.59 -19.97 1.22
N LEU A 327 -14.78 -18.66 1.44
CA LEU A 327 -16.08 -17.99 1.35
C LEU A 327 -16.45 -17.61 -0.08
N LEU A 328 -15.54 -17.74 -1.05
CA LEU A 328 -15.82 -17.41 -2.44
C LEU A 328 -16.90 -18.36 -3.00
N PRO A 329 -17.81 -17.84 -3.85
CA PRO A 329 -18.80 -18.67 -4.54
C PRO A 329 -18.15 -19.81 -5.35
N ASP A 330 -18.88 -20.91 -5.48
CA ASP A 330 -18.43 -22.03 -6.30
C ASP A 330 -18.19 -21.59 -7.75
N GLY A 331 -17.05 -22.02 -8.31
CA GLY A 331 -16.67 -21.66 -9.67
C GLY A 331 -16.18 -20.21 -9.86
N PHE A 332 -15.95 -19.45 -8.77
CA PHE A 332 -15.44 -18.08 -8.86
C PHE A 332 -14.16 -18.01 -9.73
N SER A 333 -14.21 -17.21 -10.79
CA SER A 333 -13.25 -17.26 -11.90
C SER A 333 -11.81 -16.92 -11.50
N HIS A 334 -11.62 -16.13 -10.44
CA HIS A 334 -10.32 -15.61 -10.00
C HIS A 334 -9.80 -16.24 -8.70
N ARG A 335 -10.38 -17.35 -8.20
CA ARG A 335 -9.88 -18.01 -6.99
C ARG A 335 -8.38 -18.34 -7.10
N GLU A 336 -7.97 -18.98 -8.19
CA GLU A 336 -6.57 -19.38 -8.40
C GLU A 336 -5.63 -18.18 -8.59
N PHE A 337 -6.15 -17.03 -9.05
CA PHE A 337 -5.38 -15.79 -9.10
C PHE A 337 -5.08 -15.28 -7.68
N LEU A 338 -6.06 -15.28 -6.79
CA LEU A 338 -5.89 -14.85 -5.40
C LEU A 338 -4.97 -15.79 -4.62
N GLU A 339 -5.09 -17.10 -4.84
CA GLU A 339 -4.16 -18.10 -4.29
C GLU A 339 -2.72 -17.83 -4.75
N PHE A 340 -2.53 -17.57 -6.05
CA PHE A 340 -1.24 -17.22 -6.59
C PHE A 340 -0.71 -15.91 -6.01
N LEU A 341 -1.56 -14.89 -5.85
CA LEU A 341 -1.20 -13.62 -5.23
C LEU A 341 -0.67 -13.82 -3.81
N PHE A 342 -1.38 -14.58 -2.96
CA PHE A 342 -0.95 -14.87 -1.60
C PHE A 342 0.35 -15.68 -1.55
N LEU A 343 0.56 -16.57 -2.51
CA LEU A 343 1.83 -17.26 -2.67
C LEU A 343 2.99 -16.31 -2.96
N THR A 344 2.76 -15.23 -3.74
CA THR A 344 3.79 -14.21 -3.97
C THR A 344 4.11 -13.38 -2.73
N VAL A 345 3.13 -13.10 -1.86
CA VAL A 345 3.35 -12.42 -0.57
C VAL A 345 4.15 -13.31 0.37
N GLU A 346 3.80 -14.60 0.46
CA GLU A 346 4.56 -15.57 1.26
C GLU A 346 6.02 -15.66 0.79
N HIS A 347 6.24 -15.69 -0.52
CA HIS A 347 7.58 -15.66 -1.08
C HIS A 347 8.37 -14.40 -0.67
N TYR A 348 7.75 -13.22 -0.80
CA TYR A 348 8.36 -11.95 -0.45
C TYR A 348 8.86 -11.92 1.01
N ASN A 349 8.02 -12.36 1.95
CA ASN A 349 8.38 -12.41 3.38
C ASN A 349 9.52 -13.40 3.66
N HIS A 350 9.44 -14.61 3.10
CA HIS A 350 10.48 -15.61 3.24
C HIS A 350 11.80 -15.20 2.57
N PHE A 351 11.73 -14.48 1.45
CA PHE A 351 12.91 -13.98 0.75
C PHE A 351 13.70 -13.00 1.62
N TRP A 352 13.03 -11.98 2.18
CA TRP A 352 13.70 -10.99 3.02
C TRP A 352 14.23 -11.58 4.32
N TYR A 353 13.49 -12.49 4.95
CA TYR A 353 14.00 -13.20 6.12
C TYR A 353 15.25 -14.02 5.79
N ASN A 354 15.24 -14.80 4.69
CA ASN A 354 16.41 -15.54 4.25
C ASN A 354 17.58 -14.64 3.85
N ARG A 355 17.31 -13.41 3.40
CA ARG A 355 18.32 -12.40 3.10
C ARG A 355 18.95 -11.90 4.39
N LEU A 356 18.15 -11.51 5.38
CA LEU A 356 18.61 -11.05 6.69
C LEU A 356 19.56 -12.07 7.36
N GLU A 357 19.21 -13.36 7.34
CA GLU A 357 20.05 -14.44 7.87
C GLU A 357 21.45 -14.50 7.21
N LYS A 358 21.60 -13.99 5.98
CA LYS A 358 22.87 -13.97 5.23
C LYS A 358 23.68 -12.69 5.42
N GLU A 359 23.05 -11.58 5.77
CA GLU A 359 23.70 -10.26 5.91
C GLU A 359 24.61 -10.19 7.15
N LYS A 360 24.44 -11.09 8.13
CA LYS A 360 25.26 -11.16 9.36
C LYS A 360 25.25 -9.86 10.19
N ILE A 361 24.15 -9.10 10.16
CA ILE A 361 23.99 -7.81 10.86
C ILE A 361 23.36 -7.93 12.27
N TRP A 362 23.20 -9.14 12.81
CA TRP A 362 22.49 -9.38 14.07
C TRP A 362 23.03 -8.59 15.27
N SER A 363 24.36 -8.52 15.40
CA SER A 363 24.99 -7.75 16.48
C SER A 363 24.69 -6.26 16.38
N LYS A 364 24.67 -5.71 15.15
CA LYS A 364 24.35 -4.31 14.87
C LYS A 364 22.89 -3.99 15.16
N LEU A 365 21.98 -4.86 14.73
CA LEU A 365 20.56 -4.73 15.07
C LEU A 365 20.33 -4.77 16.59
N SER A 366 21.03 -5.67 17.30
CA SER A 366 20.96 -5.77 18.76
C SER A 366 21.53 -4.55 19.48
N SER A 367 22.64 -3.98 19.02
CA SER A 367 23.23 -2.79 19.63
C SER A 367 22.38 -1.54 19.45
N ASN A 368 21.60 -1.50 18.36
CA ASN A 368 20.72 -0.39 17.99
C ASN A 368 19.30 -0.53 18.54
N LEU A 369 19.01 -1.56 19.34
CA LEU A 369 17.72 -1.65 20.02
C LEU A 369 17.52 -0.43 20.95
N PRO A 370 16.29 0.11 21.03
CA PRO A 370 15.96 1.15 21.98
C PRO A 370 16.19 0.66 23.41
N LYS A 371 16.70 1.54 24.26
CA LYS A 371 17.05 1.25 25.66
C LYS A 371 16.07 1.88 26.63
#